data_AF-A0AAT9HNQ5-F1
#
_entry.id   AF-A0AAT9HNQ5-F1
#
_cell.length_a   1.000
_cell.length_b   1.000
_cell.length_c   1.000
_cell.angle_alpha   90.00
_cell.angle_beta   90.00
_cell.angle_gamma   90.00
#
_symmetry.space_group_name_H-M   'P 1'
#
loop_
_entity.id
_entity.type
_entity.pdbx_description
1 polymer ?
#
loop_
_entity_poly.entity_id
_entity_poly.type
_entity_poly.pdbx_seq_one_letter_code
_entity_poly.pdbx_strand_id
1 'polypeptide(L)'
;MSSLPSRRTGSGTRPRPPRARAFALALGLAATGLGLAGAGTAQAADPVAQVWVTTPDGAKRLSAEGGVPFTSAPQSVDIRVDPGSRSQRFTGAGASVTGASARLIQSLPQDRRAELLRSLFSTSGDGIGLNYLRQPLGSSDFDATNDPHSYEDTPGRFSIDRDRAEILPVLKQATAVNPAIRFMGSPGPRPRG
;
A
#
# COMPACT_ATOMS: atom_id res chain seq x y z
N MET A 1 60.44 33.47 21.04
CA MET A 1 61.63 33.67 20.18
C MET A 1 61.96 32.34 19.51
N SER A 2 62.42 32.34 18.25
CA SER A 2 63.18 31.30 17.50
C SER A 2 62.82 29.79 17.61
N SER A 3 62.97 28.93 16.60
CA SER A 3 63.09 29.08 15.13
C SER A 3 63.03 27.67 14.49
N LEU A 4 62.72 27.58 13.19
CA LEU A 4 63.01 26.42 12.31
C LEU A 4 64.55 26.31 12.06
N PRO A 5 65.14 25.40 11.22
CA PRO A 5 64.60 24.30 10.38
C PRO A 5 65.45 22.98 10.57
N SER A 6 65.75 22.00 9.67
CA SER A 6 65.38 21.60 8.28
C SER A 6 65.81 20.12 7.98
N ARG A 7 65.26 19.50 6.91
CA ARG A 7 65.92 18.48 6.00
C ARG A 7 66.33 17.08 6.56
N ARG A 8 66.77 16.08 5.75
CA ARG A 8 66.32 15.51 4.44
C ARG A 8 67.17 14.25 4.06
N THR A 9 66.60 13.29 3.30
CA THR A 9 67.25 12.35 2.33
C THR A 9 68.32 11.29 2.74
N GLY A 10 68.12 10.04 2.27
CA GLY A 10 69.19 9.08 1.86
C GLY A 10 69.36 7.80 2.71
N SER A 11 69.98 6.69 2.25
CA SER A 11 69.72 5.85 1.05
C SER A 11 70.68 4.63 0.96
N GLY A 12 70.17 3.42 0.66
CA GLY A 12 70.97 2.18 0.45
C GLY A 12 70.98 1.23 1.66
N THR A 13 71.28 -0.08 1.56
CA THR A 13 71.68 -0.96 0.43
C THR A 13 71.05 -2.37 0.56
N ARG A 14 71.29 -3.29 -0.41
CA ARG A 14 70.79 -4.69 -0.44
C ARG A 14 71.93 -5.72 -0.36
N PRO A 15 71.65 -6.97 0.04
CA PRO A 15 71.75 -8.08 -0.94
C PRO A 15 70.49 -8.98 -1.02
N ARG A 16 70.65 -10.25 -1.45
CA ARG A 16 69.71 -11.21 -2.08
C ARG A 16 70.22 -12.65 -1.83
N PRO A 17 69.58 -13.75 -2.29
CA PRO A 17 68.17 -14.10 -2.60
C PRO A 17 67.84 -15.46 -1.89
N PRO A 18 67.23 -16.52 -2.49
CA PRO A 18 66.12 -16.64 -3.44
C PRO A 18 64.97 -17.55 -2.95
N ARG A 19 63.84 -17.54 -3.67
CA ARG A 19 63.30 -18.72 -4.39
C ARG A 19 62.24 -18.26 -5.39
N ALA A 20 62.14 -18.95 -6.53
CA ALA A 20 61.26 -18.56 -7.63
C ALA A 20 60.63 -19.78 -8.30
N ARG A 21 59.41 -19.60 -8.83
CA ARG A 21 58.77 -20.28 -9.97
C ARG A 21 57.48 -19.50 -10.24
N ALA A 22 57.41 -18.74 -11.33
CA ALA A 22 57.12 -19.17 -12.72
C ALA A 22 55.60 -19.12 -12.96
N PHE A 23 55.08 -18.09 -13.63
CA PHE A 23 55.08 -17.84 -15.08
C PHE A 23 53.90 -18.51 -15.82
N ALA A 24 52.91 -17.69 -16.16
CA ALA A 24 52.12 -17.81 -17.38
C ALA A 24 51.68 -16.39 -17.78
N LEU A 25 51.83 -16.03 -19.05
CA LEU A 25 51.44 -14.72 -19.60
C LEU A 25 50.63 -14.96 -20.86
N ALA A 26 49.49 -14.29 -20.99
CA ALA A 26 48.74 -14.19 -22.24
C ALA A 26 48.24 -12.75 -22.39
N LEU A 27 48.81 -12.00 -23.34
CA LEU A 27 48.43 -10.63 -23.64
C LEU A 27 47.70 -10.63 -25.00
N GLY A 28 46.38 -10.44 -24.97
CA GLY A 28 45.55 -10.36 -26.18
C GLY A 28 45.07 -8.93 -26.41
N LEU A 29 45.63 -8.25 -27.40
CA LEU A 29 45.24 -6.87 -27.75
C LEU A 29 44.22 -6.89 -28.89
N ALA A 30 42.99 -6.44 -28.62
CA ALA A 30 41.94 -6.26 -29.63
C ALA A 30 41.18 -4.96 -29.36
N ALA A 31 41.53 -3.89 -30.09
CA ALA A 31 40.97 -2.56 -29.91
C ALA A 31 40.18 -2.12 -31.15
N THR A 32 38.89 -2.45 -31.19
CA THR A 32 37.88 -1.84 -32.06
C THR A 32 36.50 -2.03 -31.43
N GLY A 33 35.57 -1.10 -31.66
CA GLY A 33 34.18 -1.25 -31.19
C GLY A 33 33.83 -0.52 -29.89
N LEU A 34 34.33 0.70 -29.67
CA LEU A 34 33.64 1.65 -28.78
C LEU A 34 32.35 2.11 -29.48
N GLY A 35 31.36 1.21 -29.52
CA GLY A 35 30.06 1.49 -30.10
C GLY A 35 29.41 2.65 -29.35
N LEU A 36 28.95 3.65 -30.10
CA LEU A 36 28.08 4.69 -29.57
C LEU A 36 26.77 4.02 -29.15
N ALA A 37 26.71 3.59 -27.89
CA ALA A 37 25.48 3.28 -27.20
C ALA A 37 24.67 4.57 -27.10
N GLY A 38 23.94 4.88 -28.17
CA GLY A 38 23.06 6.04 -28.23
C GLY A 38 22.15 6.00 -27.02
N ALA A 39 22.07 7.12 -26.30
CA ALA A 39 21.20 7.25 -25.15
C ALA A 39 19.74 7.26 -25.62
N GLY A 40 19.22 6.07 -25.93
CA GLY A 40 17.84 5.83 -26.23
C GLY A 40 17.04 6.28 -25.02
N THR A 41 16.37 7.42 -25.15
CA THR A 41 15.41 7.88 -24.16
C THR A 41 14.41 6.75 -23.96
N ALA A 42 14.36 6.20 -22.75
CA ALA A 42 13.44 5.13 -22.39
C ALA A 42 12.02 5.71 -22.44
N GLN A 43 11.40 5.65 -23.62
CA GLN A 43 10.07 6.15 -23.87
C GLN A 43 9.12 5.32 -23.01
N ALA A 44 8.54 5.95 -21.99
CA ALA A 44 7.45 5.34 -21.24
C ALA A 44 6.33 5.02 -22.24
N ALA A 45 5.71 3.84 -22.10
CA ALA A 45 4.58 3.47 -22.93
C ALA A 45 3.48 4.55 -22.82
N ASP A 46 2.84 4.86 -23.93
CA ASP A 46 1.79 5.89 -23.95
C ASP A 46 0.71 5.58 -22.90
N PRO A 47 0.24 6.60 -22.15
CA PRO A 47 -0.70 6.36 -21.07
C PRO A 47 -2.00 5.75 -21.59
N VAL A 48 -2.53 4.79 -20.83
CA VAL A 48 -3.83 4.17 -21.09
C VAL A 48 -4.76 4.35 -19.90
N ALA A 49 -6.01 4.70 -20.16
CA ALA A 49 -7.06 4.75 -19.15
C ALA A 49 -7.54 3.32 -18.87
N GLN A 50 -7.40 2.85 -17.62
CA GLN A 50 -7.99 1.59 -17.17
C GLN A 50 -9.46 1.80 -16.84
N VAL A 51 -10.35 0.92 -17.33
CA VAL A 51 -11.80 1.09 -17.24
C VAL A 51 -12.43 -0.07 -16.46
N TRP A 52 -13.28 0.25 -15.48
CA TRP A 52 -14.09 -0.70 -14.73
C TRP A 52 -15.59 -0.37 -14.86
N VAL A 53 -16.43 -1.39 -15.07
CA VAL A 53 -17.87 -1.23 -15.30
C VAL A 53 -18.72 -2.15 -14.42
N THR A 54 -19.78 -1.58 -13.84
CA THR A 54 -20.88 -2.31 -13.20
C THR A 54 -22.19 -1.86 -13.84
N THR A 55 -23.07 -2.78 -14.21
CA THR A 55 -24.38 -2.48 -14.81
C THR A 55 -25.53 -2.81 -13.85
N PRO A 56 -26.69 -2.10 -13.91
CA PRO A 56 -27.80 -2.31 -12.97
C PRO A 56 -28.46 -3.70 -13.05
N ASP A 57 -28.39 -4.35 -14.22
CA ASP A 57 -28.81 -5.74 -14.46
C ASP A 57 -27.83 -6.79 -13.88
N GLY A 58 -26.66 -6.34 -13.41
CA GLY A 58 -25.60 -7.21 -12.92
C GLY A 58 -24.91 -8.04 -14.01
N ALA A 59 -25.06 -7.71 -15.30
CA ALA A 59 -24.33 -8.34 -16.41
C ALA A 59 -22.82 -8.03 -16.36
N LYS A 60 -22.45 -6.83 -15.88
CA LYS A 60 -21.09 -6.44 -15.50
C LYS A 60 -21.02 -6.13 -14.02
N ARG A 61 -19.97 -6.60 -13.34
CA ARG A 61 -19.81 -6.51 -11.87
C ARG A 61 -18.36 -6.17 -11.54
N LEU A 62 -18.03 -4.87 -11.51
CA LEU A 62 -16.65 -4.36 -11.47
C LEU A 62 -15.76 -4.98 -12.58
N SER A 63 -16.37 -5.20 -13.75
CA SER A 63 -15.73 -5.77 -14.94
C SER A 63 -14.60 -4.88 -15.42
N ALA A 64 -13.37 -5.39 -15.52
CA ALA A 64 -12.26 -4.68 -16.12
C ALA A 64 -12.37 -4.78 -17.66
N GLU A 65 -12.54 -3.63 -18.32
CA GLU A 65 -12.76 -3.54 -19.78
C GLU A 65 -11.44 -3.37 -20.56
N GLY A 66 -10.30 -3.43 -19.87
CA GLY A 66 -8.97 -3.22 -20.42
C GLY A 66 -8.53 -1.74 -20.43
N GLY A 67 -7.41 -1.50 -21.12
CA GLY A 67 -6.81 -0.17 -21.27
C GLY A 67 -7.28 0.52 -22.56
N VAL A 68 -7.90 1.69 -22.43
CA VAL A 68 -8.26 2.57 -23.54
C VAL A 68 -7.12 3.57 -23.78
N PRO A 69 -6.51 3.63 -24.97
CA PRO A 69 -5.46 4.62 -25.26
C PRO A 69 -6.07 6.03 -25.36
N PHE A 70 -5.33 7.05 -24.89
CA PHE A 70 -5.74 8.44 -25.14
C PHE A 70 -5.61 8.78 -26.62
N THR A 71 -6.58 9.52 -27.16
CA THR A 71 -6.56 10.01 -28.56
C THR A 71 -7.00 11.47 -28.60
N SER A 72 -6.61 12.19 -29.66
CA SER A 72 -7.03 13.57 -29.92
C SER A 72 -8.22 13.66 -30.88
N ALA A 73 -8.96 12.57 -31.10
CA ALA A 73 -10.08 12.54 -32.04
C ALA A 73 -11.33 13.19 -31.41
N PRO A 74 -11.97 14.17 -32.08
CA PRO A 74 -13.13 14.88 -31.52
C PRO A 74 -14.31 13.94 -31.30
N GLN A 75 -14.93 14.03 -30.14
CA GLN A 75 -16.11 13.25 -29.75
C GLN A 75 -17.37 14.11 -29.77
N SER A 76 -18.54 13.48 -29.97
CA SER A 76 -19.84 14.16 -29.90
C SER A 76 -20.25 14.56 -28.47
N VAL A 77 -19.68 13.89 -27.47
CA VAL A 77 -19.77 14.23 -26.04
C VAL A 77 -18.35 14.29 -25.50
N ASP A 78 -17.96 15.45 -24.95
CA ASP A 78 -16.61 15.72 -24.44
C ASP A 78 -16.72 16.27 -23.02
N ILE A 79 -16.09 15.58 -22.05
CA ILE A 79 -16.06 15.94 -20.63
C ILE A 79 -14.62 16.26 -20.27
N ARG A 80 -14.34 17.55 -20.08
CA ARG A 80 -12.97 18.05 -19.87
C ARG A 80 -12.64 18.18 -18.39
N VAL A 81 -11.43 17.76 -18.02
CA VAL A 81 -10.88 17.85 -16.67
C VAL A 81 -9.82 18.96 -16.63
N ASP A 82 -10.04 20.00 -15.83
CA ASP A 82 -9.05 21.03 -15.55
C ASP A 82 -8.29 20.71 -14.25
N PRO A 83 -6.96 20.46 -14.28
CA PRO A 83 -6.15 20.22 -13.08
C PRO A 83 -5.83 21.50 -12.27
N GLY A 84 -6.15 22.68 -12.81
CA GLY A 84 -6.08 23.97 -12.11
C GLY A 84 -7.24 24.16 -11.12
N SER A 85 -8.46 23.80 -11.53
CA SER A 85 -9.65 23.80 -10.69
C SER A 85 -9.58 22.69 -9.62
N ARG A 86 -9.55 23.09 -8.33
CA ARG A 86 -9.35 22.18 -7.20
C ARG A 86 -10.44 22.31 -6.15
N SER A 87 -11.03 21.17 -5.79
CA SER A 87 -12.06 21.04 -4.76
C SER A 87 -11.48 20.38 -3.49
N GLN A 88 -12.34 19.84 -2.62
CA GLN A 88 -11.94 19.14 -1.40
C GLN A 88 -11.00 17.95 -1.67
N ARG A 89 -10.03 17.74 -0.78
CA ARG A 89 -9.18 16.54 -0.80
C ARG A 89 -10.02 15.32 -0.44
N PHE A 90 -10.02 14.30 -1.31
CA PHE A 90 -10.61 13.01 -1.01
C PHE A 90 -9.84 12.30 0.12
N THR A 91 -10.57 11.82 1.13
CA THR A 91 -10.00 11.22 2.35
C THR A 91 -9.89 9.69 2.27
N GLY A 92 -10.79 9.05 1.52
CA GLY A 92 -10.91 7.61 1.38
C GLY A 92 -12.35 7.15 1.19
N ALA A 93 -12.54 5.86 0.88
CA ALA A 93 -13.84 5.19 0.79
C ALA A 93 -13.84 3.84 1.51
N GLY A 94 -15.03 3.38 1.88
CA GLY A 94 -15.24 2.08 2.50
C GLY A 94 -16.59 1.98 3.21
N ALA A 95 -16.61 1.23 4.30
CA ALA A 95 -17.83 0.71 4.91
C ALA A 95 -17.81 0.84 6.44
N SER A 96 -18.79 0.21 7.11
CA SER A 96 -18.78 0.02 8.55
C SER A 96 -18.62 -1.46 8.90
N VAL A 97 -17.76 -1.75 9.86
CA VAL A 97 -17.68 -3.06 10.50
C VAL A 97 -18.41 -2.92 11.82
N THR A 98 -19.60 -3.50 11.91
CA THR A 98 -20.45 -3.49 13.11
C THR A 98 -20.39 -4.86 13.77
N GLY A 99 -21.00 -5.04 14.95
CA GLY A 99 -21.07 -6.36 15.58
C GLY A 99 -21.61 -7.43 14.62
N ALA A 100 -22.72 -7.15 13.92
CA ALA A 100 -23.34 -8.08 12.98
C ALA A 100 -22.42 -8.42 11.79
N SER A 101 -21.83 -7.43 11.10
CA SER A 101 -20.96 -7.72 9.95
C SER A 101 -19.63 -8.36 10.39
N ALA A 102 -19.11 -8.01 11.57
CA ALA A 102 -17.96 -8.68 12.15
C ALA A 102 -18.25 -10.15 12.47
N ARG A 103 -19.41 -10.47 13.07
CA ARG A 103 -19.82 -11.86 13.35
C ARG A 103 -19.99 -12.68 12.07
N LEU A 104 -20.58 -12.10 11.01
CA LEU A 104 -20.70 -12.74 9.69
C LEU A 104 -19.33 -12.97 9.01
N ILE A 105 -18.38 -12.05 9.16
CA ILE A 105 -17.01 -12.22 8.64
C ILE A 105 -16.26 -13.30 9.45
N GLN A 106 -16.42 -13.32 10.78
CA GLN A 106 -15.74 -14.30 11.64
C GLN A 106 -16.31 -15.73 11.54
N SER A 107 -17.58 -15.90 11.19
CA SER A 107 -18.18 -17.24 10.97
C SER A 107 -17.77 -17.91 9.65
N LEU A 108 -17.14 -17.18 8.72
CA LEU A 108 -16.56 -17.76 7.52
C LEU A 108 -15.35 -18.67 7.85
N PRO A 109 -15.14 -19.76 7.10
CA PRO A 109 -13.87 -20.48 7.04
C PRO A 109 -12.68 -19.55 6.81
N GLN A 110 -11.52 -19.90 7.38
CA GLN A 110 -10.35 -19.01 7.44
C GLN A 110 -9.85 -18.56 6.05
N ASP A 111 -9.87 -19.46 5.07
CA ASP A 111 -9.55 -19.22 3.66
C ASP A 111 -10.54 -18.23 3.03
N ARG A 112 -11.86 -18.47 3.18
CA ARG A 112 -12.92 -17.62 2.64
C ARG A 112 -12.93 -16.24 3.31
N ARG A 113 -12.61 -16.15 4.61
CA ARG A 113 -12.38 -14.87 5.32
C ARG A 113 -11.16 -14.14 4.77
N ALA A 114 -10.03 -14.83 4.57
CA ALA A 114 -8.82 -14.23 4.02
C ALA A 114 -8.98 -13.80 2.54
N GLU A 115 -9.84 -14.48 1.77
CA GLU A 115 -10.24 -14.07 0.42
C GLU A 115 -11.10 -12.80 0.44
N LEU A 116 -12.16 -12.77 1.27
CA LEU A 116 -13.03 -11.60 1.44
C LEU A 116 -12.27 -10.36 1.91
N LEU A 117 -11.35 -10.52 2.87
CA LEU A 117 -10.56 -9.38 3.36
C LEU A 117 -9.53 -8.89 2.34
N ARG A 118 -9.01 -9.77 1.47
CA ARG A 118 -8.18 -9.35 0.33
C ARG A 118 -9.00 -8.60 -0.72
N SER A 119 -10.15 -9.12 -1.15
CA SER A 119 -10.96 -8.47 -2.18
C SER A 119 -11.54 -7.12 -1.73
N LEU A 120 -11.82 -6.95 -0.44
CA LEU A 120 -12.25 -5.66 0.11
C LEU A 120 -11.08 -4.67 0.31
N PHE A 121 -9.99 -5.08 0.96
CA PHE A 121 -9.00 -4.12 1.47
C PHE A 121 -7.72 -4.01 0.63
N SER A 122 -7.35 -5.03 -0.15
CA SER A 122 -6.12 -5.00 -0.96
C SER A 122 -6.17 -3.90 -2.02
N THR A 123 -5.06 -3.20 -2.22
CA THR A 123 -4.84 -2.25 -3.32
C THR A 123 -4.10 -2.89 -4.51
N SER A 124 -4.01 -4.22 -4.54
CA SER A 124 -3.27 -5.00 -5.53
C SER A 124 -4.00 -6.31 -5.86
N GLY A 125 -3.90 -6.75 -7.12
CA GLY A 125 -4.75 -7.82 -7.65
C GLY A 125 -6.22 -7.38 -7.71
N ASP A 126 -7.13 -8.33 -7.51
CA ASP A 126 -8.59 -8.13 -7.61
C ASP A 126 -9.20 -7.44 -6.36
N GLY A 127 -8.43 -6.59 -5.69
CA GLY A 127 -8.82 -5.87 -4.48
C GLY A 127 -9.34 -4.46 -4.77
N ILE A 128 -10.46 -4.08 -4.13
CA ILE A 128 -11.11 -2.78 -4.35
C ILE A 128 -10.52 -1.64 -3.48
N GLY A 129 -9.47 -1.92 -2.70
CA GLY A 129 -8.66 -0.91 -2.02
C GLY A 129 -9.36 -0.09 -0.93
N LEU A 130 -10.39 -0.62 -0.26
CA LEU A 130 -11.09 0.14 0.78
C LEU A 130 -10.11 0.62 1.86
N ASN A 131 -10.19 1.92 2.20
CA ASN A 131 -9.23 2.59 3.06
C ASN A 131 -9.88 3.54 4.09
N TYR A 132 -11.20 3.53 4.21
CA TYR A 132 -11.94 4.32 5.21
C TYR A 132 -13.01 3.47 5.89
N LEU A 133 -12.89 3.29 7.21
CA LEU A 133 -13.81 2.47 7.99
C LEU A 133 -14.49 3.28 9.10
N ARG A 134 -15.82 3.40 9.03
CA ARG A 134 -16.64 3.89 10.15
C ARG A 134 -16.81 2.76 11.17
N GLN A 135 -16.61 3.06 12.45
CA GLN A 135 -16.77 2.12 13.55
C GLN A 135 -17.81 2.67 14.54
N PRO A 136 -18.84 1.89 14.94
CA PRO A 136 -19.64 2.25 16.10
C PRO A 136 -18.73 2.27 17.35
N LEU A 137 -19.09 3.09 18.34
CA LEU A 137 -18.46 3.06 19.66
C LEU A 137 -19.56 2.79 20.69
N GLY A 138 -19.52 1.61 21.32
CA GLY A 138 -20.70 1.00 21.94
C GLY A 138 -21.70 0.49 20.89
N SER A 139 -22.90 0.12 21.32
CA SER A 139 -23.89 -0.55 20.45
C SER A 139 -24.35 0.26 19.23
N SER A 140 -24.59 -0.48 18.16
CA SER A 140 -25.32 -0.08 16.95
C SER A 140 -26.65 -0.83 16.87
N ASP A 141 -27.57 -0.24 16.13
CA ASP A 141 -28.69 -0.91 15.44
C ASP A 141 -28.28 -2.17 14.63
N PHE A 142 -27.00 -2.30 14.26
CA PHE A 142 -26.41 -3.47 13.59
C PHE A 142 -25.43 -4.24 14.51
N ASP A 143 -25.74 -4.35 15.80
CA ASP A 143 -25.07 -5.27 16.72
C ASP A 143 -25.42 -6.74 16.42
N ALA A 144 -24.58 -7.67 16.88
CA ALA A 144 -24.77 -9.10 16.65
C ALA A 144 -25.75 -9.78 17.62
N THR A 145 -26.27 -9.03 18.60
CA THR A 145 -27.21 -9.49 19.64
C THR A 145 -28.15 -8.34 20.01
N ASN A 146 -29.36 -8.65 20.46
CA ASN A 146 -30.37 -7.66 20.87
C ASN A 146 -30.11 -7.13 22.30
N ASP A 147 -28.85 -6.90 22.64
CA ASP A 147 -28.35 -6.56 23.97
C ASP A 147 -27.56 -5.24 23.89
N PRO A 148 -28.21 -4.08 24.09
CA PRO A 148 -27.55 -2.78 23.92
C PRO A 148 -26.54 -2.48 25.03
N HIS A 149 -25.32 -2.11 24.63
CA HIS A 149 -24.20 -1.84 25.53
C HIS A 149 -23.55 -0.49 25.26
N SER A 150 -22.84 0.01 26.27
CA SER A 150 -21.90 1.11 26.18
C SER A 150 -20.53 0.67 26.70
N TYR A 151 -19.55 1.56 26.71
CA TYR A 151 -18.28 1.26 27.37
C TYR A 151 -18.30 1.42 28.89
N GLU A 152 -19.41 1.87 29.50
CA GLU A 152 -19.51 2.09 30.97
C GLU A 152 -20.88 1.66 31.53
N ASP A 153 -21.33 0.45 31.18
CA ASP A 153 -22.63 -0.09 31.65
C ASP A 153 -22.66 -0.39 33.16
N THR A 154 -21.50 -0.38 33.83
CA THR A 154 -21.40 -0.26 35.29
C THR A 154 -20.66 1.03 35.62
N PRO A 155 -21.26 1.95 36.41
CA PRO A 155 -20.62 3.22 36.75
C PRO A 155 -19.22 3.06 37.34
N GLY A 156 -18.26 3.84 36.82
CA GLY A 156 -16.84 3.78 37.19
C GLY A 156 -16.07 2.61 36.57
N ARG A 157 -16.65 1.84 35.64
CA ARG A 157 -16.00 0.68 35.00
C ARG A 157 -16.02 0.76 33.48
N PHE A 158 -15.06 1.51 32.93
CA PHE A 158 -14.82 1.53 31.49
C PHE A 158 -14.30 0.18 30.96
N SER A 159 -14.93 -0.39 29.93
CA SER A 159 -14.40 -1.55 29.19
C SER A 159 -14.74 -1.50 27.68
N ILE A 160 -13.90 -2.17 26.89
CA ILE A 160 -14.08 -2.44 25.45
C ILE A 160 -13.96 -3.94 25.15
N ASP A 161 -14.23 -4.81 26.13
CA ASP A 161 -14.01 -6.26 25.99
C ASP A 161 -14.93 -6.92 24.95
N ARG A 162 -16.13 -6.36 24.73
CA ARG A 162 -17.04 -6.77 23.65
C ARG A 162 -16.43 -6.46 22.28
N ASP A 163 -15.95 -5.24 22.05
CA ASP A 163 -15.20 -4.86 20.85
C ASP A 163 -13.96 -5.73 20.62
N ARG A 164 -13.25 -6.11 21.69
CA ARG A 164 -12.07 -7.01 21.63
C ARG A 164 -12.44 -8.42 21.14
N ALA A 165 -13.64 -8.90 21.43
CA ALA A 165 -14.15 -10.20 20.97
C ALA A 165 -14.80 -10.12 19.57
N GLU A 166 -15.54 -9.05 19.27
CA GLU A 166 -16.38 -8.98 18.08
C GLU A 166 -15.74 -8.22 16.92
N ILE A 167 -15.45 -6.92 17.09
CA ILE A 167 -15.11 -6.02 15.98
C ILE A 167 -13.60 -5.96 15.72
N LEU A 168 -12.79 -5.76 16.77
CA LEU A 168 -11.35 -5.57 16.67
C LEU A 168 -10.57 -6.74 16.03
N PRO A 169 -10.97 -8.03 16.14
CA PRO A 169 -10.33 -9.11 15.40
C PRO A 169 -10.43 -8.92 13.88
N VAL A 170 -11.56 -8.42 13.38
CA VAL A 170 -11.76 -8.16 11.94
C VAL A 170 -10.97 -6.93 11.51
N LEU A 171 -10.97 -5.85 12.30
CA LEU A 171 -10.20 -4.64 11.97
C LEU A 171 -8.70 -4.92 11.88
N LYS A 172 -8.15 -5.71 12.81
CA LYS A 172 -6.74 -6.12 12.77
C LYS A 172 -6.39 -6.90 11.50
N GLN A 173 -7.25 -7.81 11.05
CA GLN A 173 -7.05 -8.53 9.79
C GLN A 173 -7.18 -7.58 8.57
N ALA A 174 -8.10 -6.61 8.58
CA ALA A 174 -8.22 -5.62 7.52
C ALA A 174 -6.99 -4.69 7.44
N THR A 175 -6.49 -4.18 8.57
CA THR A 175 -5.26 -3.35 8.61
C THR A 175 -4.00 -4.13 8.25
N ALA A 176 -3.96 -5.45 8.49
CA ALA A 176 -2.88 -6.31 8.01
C ALA A 176 -2.87 -6.47 6.47
N VAL A 177 -4.03 -6.37 5.81
CA VAL A 177 -4.13 -6.31 4.35
C VAL A 177 -3.84 -4.90 3.82
N ASN A 178 -4.32 -3.85 4.50
CA ASN A 178 -4.14 -2.46 4.10
C ASN A 178 -3.77 -1.56 5.29
N PRO A 179 -2.47 -1.31 5.52
CA PRO A 179 -1.99 -0.42 6.59
C PRO A 179 -2.39 1.06 6.45
N ALA A 180 -2.94 1.47 5.29
CA ALA A 180 -3.37 2.84 5.05
C ALA A 180 -4.85 3.12 5.43
N ILE A 181 -5.56 2.12 5.98
CA ILE A 181 -6.93 2.28 6.48
C ILE A 181 -7.01 3.38 7.55
N ARG A 182 -7.96 4.30 7.38
CA ARG A 182 -8.33 5.33 8.35
C ARG A 182 -9.63 4.93 9.05
N PHE A 183 -9.71 5.20 10.35
CA PHE A 183 -10.89 4.90 11.16
C PHE A 183 -11.65 6.17 11.56
N MET A 184 -12.97 6.14 11.42
CA MET A 184 -13.89 7.12 12.01
C MET A 184 -14.69 6.43 13.11
N GLY A 185 -14.37 6.71 14.38
CA GLY A 185 -15.22 6.32 15.49
C GLY A 185 -16.48 7.19 15.56
N SER A 186 -17.65 6.59 15.77
CA SER A 186 -18.90 7.30 15.98
C SER A 186 -19.69 6.68 17.13
N PRO A 187 -19.98 7.41 18.22
CA PRO A 187 -20.79 6.92 19.33
C PRO A 187 -22.13 6.34 18.88
N GLY A 188 -22.50 5.20 19.45
CA GLY A 188 -23.85 4.67 19.37
C GLY A 188 -24.87 5.54 20.11
N PRO A 189 -26.18 5.34 19.89
CA PRO A 189 -27.21 5.89 20.77
C PRO A 189 -27.00 5.34 22.19
N ARG A 190 -27.05 6.21 23.20
CA ARG A 190 -26.91 5.78 24.60
C ARG A 190 -27.98 4.73 24.94
N PRO A 191 -27.63 3.59 25.55
CA PRO A 191 -28.61 2.69 26.16
C PRO A 191 -29.54 3.44 27.12
N ARG A 192 -30.82 3.05 27.18
CA ARG A 192 -31.76 3.61 28.15
C ARG A 192 -31.60 2.87 29.48
N GLY A 193 -31.05 3.56 30.48
CA GLY A 193 -31.24 3.21 31.89
C GLY A 193 -32.56 3.74 32.43
#